data_AF-A6X009-F1
#
_entry.id   AF-A6X009-F1
#
_cell.length_a   1.000
_cell.length_b   1.000
_cell.length_c   1.000
_cell.angle_alpha   90.00
_cell.angle_beta   90.00
_cell.angle_gamma   90.00
#
_symmetry.space_group_name_H-M   'P 1'
#
loop_
_entity.id
_entity.type
_entity.pdbx_description
1 polymer ?
#
loop_
_entity_poly.entity_id
_entity_poly.type
_entity_poly.pdbx_seq_one_letter_code
_entity_poly.pdbx_strand_id
1 'polypeptide(L)'
;MTKQKIGILTLCLILGVTTGCTSTGLSGTQKAFDQNARRIAECERKEFPTHRAKADCMNAADRALMPAVGSDADLLRYRMAKRTDVAQRIDSGKISVAKANSEILGVYAQVQSERNKRVAIRAQTAANIMQAQNQSNAMASMANSQARMANTLENAELRRSRINGQPDPFSWARTYSQQW
;
A
#
# COMPACT_ATOMS: atom_id res chain seq x y z
N MET A 1 13.28 45.31 23.93
CA MET A 1 14.60 44.69 24.19
C MET A 1 14.50 43.77 25.41
N THR A 2 14.97 42.53 25.24
CA THR A 2 15.44 41.52 26.22
C THR A 2 14.52 40.82 27.24
N LYS A 3 14.76 39.48 27.31
CA LYS A 3 14.49 38.42 28.33
C LYS A 3 13.20 37.61 28.08
N GLN A 4 13.21 36.40 27.50
CA GLN A 4 13.86 35.11 27.85
C GLN A 4 13.41 34.56 29.22
N LYS A 5 12.57 33.51 29.23
CA LYS A 5 12.89 32.15 29.73
C LYS A 5 11.65 31.27 30.07
N ILE A 6 11.82 29.97 29.78
CA ILE A 6 11.29 28.75 30.44
C ILE A 6 10.01 28.08 29.88
N GLY A 7 10.22 26.82 29.47
CA GLY A 7 9.25 25.70 29.49
C GLY A 7 8.37 25.65 28.24
N ILE A 8 8.31 24.59 27.42
CA ILE A 8 8.30 23.17 27.74
C ILE A 8 8.85 22.45 26.49
N LEU A 9 10.09 21.95 26.58
CA LEU A 9 10.49 20.78 25.81
C LEU A 9 9.85 19.56 26.49
N THR A 10 9.61 18.51 25.72
CA THR A 10 9.29 17.12 26.13
C THR A 10 7.80 16.76 26.07
N LEU A 11 7.31 16.39 24.88
CA LEU A 11 6.41 15.24 24.69
C LEU A 11 6.23 14.93 23.18
N CYS A 12 7.23 14.35 22.51
CA CYS A 12 7.03 13.82 21.15
C CYS A 12 7.96 12.66 20.79
N LEU A 13 8.39 11.88 21.78
CA LEU A 13 9.06 10.61 21.53
C LEU A 13 8.51 9.57 22.49
N ILE A 14 7.84 8.58 21.91
CA ILE A 14 7.80 7.14 22.26
C ILE A 14 6.41 6.64 21.83
N LEU A 15 6.35 6.20 20.58
CA LEU A 15 5.52 5.10 20.07
C LEU A 15 6.07 4.76 18.67
N GLY A 16 7.37 4.47 18.65
CA GLY A 16 8.03 3.78 17.56
C GLY A 16 8.11 2.31 17.92
N VAL A 17 8.01 1.48 16.88
CA VAL A 17 8.03 0.00 16.88
C VAL A 17 6.67 -0.65 17.09
N THR A 18 5.89 -0.75 16.00
CA THR A 18 5.62 -2.03 15.30
C THR A 18 4.75 -1.79 14.06
N THR A 19 5.40 -1.67 12.89
CA THR A 19 4.99 -2.20 11.58
C THR A 19 5.98 -1.63 10.56
N GLY A 20 6.91 -2.48 10.12
CA GLY A 20 7.81 -2.14 9.03
C GLY A 20 7.03 -2.02 7.72
N CYS A 21 6.57 -0.81 7.40
CA CYS A 21 6.26 -0.41 6.04
C CYS A 21 7.46 0.36 5.48
N THR A 22 8.28 -0.36 4.72
CA THR A 22 9.26 0.10 3.71
C THR A 22 9.24 1.60 3.35
N SER A 23 9.93 2.44 4.14
CA SER A 23 10.10 3.87 3.83
C SER A 23 11.26 4.18 2.86
N THR A 24 12.01 3.18 2.41
CA THR A 24 13.12 3.36 1.45
C THR A 24 12.67 3.51 -0.02
N GLY A 25 11.41 3.22 -0.36
CA GLY A 25 10.91 3.26 -1.74
C GLY A 25 10.35 4.60 -2.24
N LEU A 26 9.90 5.49 -1.35
CA LEU A 26 9.23 6.74 -1.74
C LEU A 26 10.20 7.75 -2.39
N SER A 27 11.44 7.86 -1.89
CA SER A 27 12.42 8.82 -2.41
C SER A 27 12.89 8.48 -3.84
N GLY A 28 13.11 7.19 -4.13
CA GLY A 28 13.56 6.75 -5.45
C GLY A 28 12.48 6.91 -6.52
N THR A 29 11.23 6.62 -6.16
CA THR A 29 10.10 6.70 -7.10
C THR A 29 9.77 8.16 -7.44
N GLN A 30 9.72 9.05 -6.44
CA GLN A 30 9.48 10.48 -6.67
C GLN A 30 10.55 11.11 -7.59
N LYS A 31 11.83 10.79 -7.36
CA LYS A 31 12.93 11.25 -8.22
C LYS A 31 12.75 10.83 -9.68
N ALA A 32 12.26 9.60 -9.93
CA ALA A 32 12.00 9.13 -11.29
C ALA A 32 10.87 9.93 -11.98
N PHE A 33 9.81 10.27 -11.24
CA PHE A 33 8.74 11.14 -11.76
C PHE A 33 9.24 12.56 -12.03
N ASP A 34 10.02 13.14 -11.12
CA ASP A 34 10.58 14.50 -11.30
C ASP A 34 11.53 14.55 -12.51
N GLN A 35 12.37 13.52 -12.69
CA GLN A 35 13.24 13.39 -13.86
C GLN A 35 12.45 13.22 -15.16
N ASN A 36 11.39 12.41 -15.15
CA ASN A 36 10.52 12.26 -16.30
C ASN A 36 9.86 13.60 -16.67
N ALA A 37 9.31 14.33 -15.69
CA ALA A 37 8.70 15.64 -15.92
C ALA A 37 9.70 16.65 -16.54
N ARG A 38 10.96 16.65 -16.07
CA ARG A 38 12.03 17.47 -16.67
C ARG A 38 12.29 17.09 -18.13
N ARG A 39 12.46 15.79 -18.43
CA ARG A 39 12.68 15.31 -19.81
C ARG A 39 11.51 15.61 -20.74
N ILE A 40 10.28 15.48 -20.25
CA ILE A 40 9.08 15.85 -21.01
C ILE A 40 9.10 17.35 -21.32
N ALA A 41 9.38 18.20 -20.31
CA ALA A 41 9.46 19.64 -20.51
C ALA A 41 10.59 20.05 -21.48
N GLU A 42 11.73 19.35 -21.47
CA GLU A 42 12.81 19.52 -22.45
C GLU A 42 12.34 19.18 -23.87
N CYS A 43 11.64 18.05 -24.04
CA CYS A 43 11.02 17.68 -25.32
C CYS A 43 9.91 18.64 -25.75
N GLU A 44 9.26 19.37 -24.84
CA GLU A 44 8.24 20.34 -25.21
C GLU A 44 8.82 21.65 -25.75
N ARG A 45 9.98 22.06 -25.22
CA ARG A 45 10.69 23.29 -25.60
C ARG A 45 11.54 23.14 -26.85
N LYS A 46 11.95 21.92 -27.17
CA LYS A 46 12.78 21.64 -28.35
C LYS A 46 11.93 21.68 -29.62
N GLU A 47 12.47 22.27 -30.69
CA GLU A 47 11.88 22.19 -32.02
C GLU A 47 12.17 20.84 -32.66
N PHE A 48 11.16 20.28 -33.32
CA PHE A 48 11.26 19.01 -34.02
C PHE A 48 10.79 19.18 -35.46
N PRO A 49 11.44 18.50 -36.42
CA PRO A 49 11.04 18.57 -37.83
C PRO A 49 9.67 17.95 -38.10
N THR A 50 9.22 17.02 -37.23
CA THR A 50 7.93 16.36 -37.34
C THR A 50 7.29 16.19 -35.96
N HIS A 51 5.97 16.09 -35.91
CA HIS A 51 5.25 15.75 -34.70
C HIS A 51 5.61 14.35 -34.21
N ARG A 52 5.88 13.41 -35.12
CA ARG A 52 6.39 12.07 -34.80
C ARG A 52 7.69 12.14 -34.00
N ALA A 53 8.64 12.96 -34.43
CA ALA A 53 9.93 13.10 -33.74
C ALA A 53 9.76 13.68 -32.33
N LYS A 54 8.85 14.66 -32.15
CA LYS A 54 8.47 15.16 -30.83
C LYS A 54 7.86 14.06 -29.96
N ALA A 55 6.93 13.28 -30.52
CA ALA A 55 6.30 12.16 -29.81
C ALA A 55 7.33 11.11 -29.39
N ASP A 56 8.32 10.80 -30.21
CA ASP A 56 9.38 9.85 -29.88
C ASP A 56 10.28 10.36 -28.75
N CYS A 57 10.59 11.67 -28.70
CA CYS A 57 11.29 12.28 -27.56
C CYS A 57 10.50 12.08 -26.26
N MET A 58 9.21 12.43 -26.26
CA MET A 58 8.37 12.29 -25.08
C MET A 58 8.17 10.81 -24.69
N ASN A 59 8.09 9.91 -25.68
CA ASN A 59 7.97 8.48 -25.45
C ASN A 59 9.27 7.88 -24.88
N ALA A 60 10.44 8.41 -25.24
CA ALA A 60 11.71 8.00 -24.64
C ALA A 60 11.77 8.38 -23.14
N ALA A 61 11.28 9.57 -22.80
CA ALA A 61 11.14 9.98 -21.40
C ALA A 61 10.17 9.06 -20.63
N ASP A 62 9.02 8.75 -21.22
CA ASP A 62 8.03 7.82 -20.66
C ASP A 62 8.57 6.39 -20.51
N ARG A 63 9.36 5.91 -21.47
CA ARG A 63 10.00 4.60 -21.41
C ARG A 63 10.95 4.49 -20.22
N ALA A 64 11.69 5.55 -19.92
CA ALA A 64 12.56 5.60 -18.75
C ALA A 64 11.79 5.59 -17.41
N LEU A 65 10.53 6.02 -17.40
CA LEU A 65 9.66 5.99 -16.21
C LEU A 65 9.02 4.62 -15.97
N MET A 66 9.00 3.73 -16.97
CA MET A 66 8.31 2.43 -16.89
C MET A 66 8.70 1.57 -15.67
N PRO A 67 9.98 1.47 -15.26
CA PRO A 67 10.34 0.71 -14.07
C PRO A 67 9.73 1.26 -12.78
N ALA A 68 9.54 2.59 -12.69
CA ALA A 68 9.02 3.24 -11.49
C ALA A 68 7.50 3.10 -11.32
N VAL A 69 6.75 2.84 -12.41
CA VAL A 69 5.29 2.66 -12.35
C VAL A 69 4.84 1.22 -12.10
N GLY A 70 5.75 0.24 -12.21
CA GLY A 70 5.46 -1.16 -11.94
C GLY A 70 4.26 -1.69 -12.72
N SER A 71 3.21 -2.10 -11.99
CA SER A 71 2.01 -2.72 -12.56
C SER A 71 1.20 -1.83 -13.52
N ASP A 72 1.45 -0.52 -13.52
CA ASP A 72 0.75 0.45 -14.36
C ASP A 72 1.53 0.79 -15.65
N ALA A 73 2.59 0.02 -15.96
CA ALA A 73 3.41 0.20 -17.16
C ALA A 73 2.65 0.00 -18.48
N ASP A 74 1.59 -0.79 -18.48
CA ASP A 74 0.70 -0.98 -19.64
C ASP A 74 -0.05 0.31 -20.01
N LEU A 75 -0.50 1.09 -19.02
CA LEU A 75 -1.14 2.39 -19.24
C LEU A 75 -0.17 3.39 -19.89
N LEU A 76 1.12 3.33 -19.51
CA LEU A 76 2.18 4.09 -20.16
C LEU A 76 2.43 3.63 -21.60
N ARG A 77 2.44 2.32 -21.88
CA ARG A 77 2.54 1.80 -23.27
C ARG A 77 1.39 2.30 -24.13
N TYR A 78 0.17 2.24 -23.60
CA TYR A 78 -1.02 2.75 -24.29
C TYR A 78 -0.89 4.25 -24.60
N ARG A 79 -0.47 5.06 -23.63
CA ARG A 79 -0.22 6.49 -23.82
C ARG A 79 0.81 6.76 -24.91
N MET A 80 1.95 6.06 -24.89
CA MET A 80 3.01 6.23 -25.90
C MET A 80 2.53 5.85 -27.30
N ALA A 81 1.78 4.76 -27.42
CA ALA A 81 1.21 4.30 -28.69
C ALA A 81 0.23 5.33 -29.26
N LYS A 82 -0.67 5.87 -28.43
CA LYS A 82 -1.62 6.92 -28.85
C LYS A 82 -0.93 8.23 -29.20
N ARG A 83 0.11 8.63 -28.47
CA ARG A 83 0.92 9.81 -28.81
C ARG A 83 1.55 9.67 -30.19
N THR A 84 2.07 8.47 -30.50
CA THR A 84 2.65 8.14 -31.80
C THR A 84 1.62 8.20 -32.92
N ASP A 85 0.48 7.53 -32.76
CA ASP A 85 -0.61 7.49 -33.74
C ASP A 85 -1.13 8.89 -34.08
N VAL A 86 -1.43 9.69 -33.04
CA VAL A 86 -1.90 11.07 -33.21
C VAL A 86 -0.84 11.90 -33.93
N ALA A 87 0.43 11.79 -33.55
CA ALA A 87 1.51 12.53 -34.20
C ALA A 87 1.63 12.19 -35.69
N GLN A 88 1.53 10.92 -36.07
CA GLN A 88 1.52 10.49 -37.47
C GLN A 88 0.31 11.05 -38.24
N ARG A 89 -0.85 11.12 -37.60
CA ARG A 89 -2.07 11.69 -38.20
C ARG A 89 -1.94 13.20 -38.40
N ILE A 90 -1.23 13.92 -37.53
CA ILE A 90 -0.90 15.34 -37.75
C ILE A 90 0.08 15.48 -38.92
N ASP A 91 1.18 14.73 -38.91
CA ASP A 91 2.22 14.80 -39.94
C ASP A 91 1.68 14.45 -41.34
N SER A 92 0.68 13.57 -41.41
CA SER A 92 -0.01 13.21 -42.66
C SER A 92 -1.18 14.14 -43.03
N GLY A 93 -1.42 15.20 -42.27
CA GLY A 93 -2.50 16.17 -42.50
C GLY A 93 -3.91 15.63 -42.27
N LYS A 94 -4.07 14.43 -41.70
CA LYS A 94 -5.37 13.79 -41.45
C LYS A 94 -6.16 14.45 -40.33
N ILE A 95 -5.49 15.14 -39.42
CA ILE A 95 -6.10 15.93 -38.34
C ILE A 95 -5.36 17.24 -38.11
N SER A 96 -6.07 18.25 -37.63
CA SER A 96 -5.45 19.50 -37.17
C SER A 96 -4.77 19.32 -35.81
N VAL A 97 -3.82 20.21 -35.51
CA VAL A 97 -3.13 20.28 -34.20
C VAL A 97 -4.15 20.47 -33.07
N ALA A 98 -5.19 21.30 -33.26
CA ALA A 98 -6.23 21.51 -32.27
C ALA A 98 -7.00 20.22 -31.94
N LYS A 99 -7.37 19.45 -32.98
CA LYS A 99 -8.04 18.15 -32.79
C LYS A 99 -7.13 17.16 -32.09
N ALA A 100 -5.86 17.09 -32.50
CA ALA A 100 -4.86 16.23 -31.87
C ALA A 100 -4.68 16.52 -30.37
N ASN A 101 -4.62 17.81 -29.99
CA ASN A 101 -4.51 18.20 -28.58
C ASN A 101 -5.70 17.70 -27.76
N SER A 102 -6.92 17.83 -28.28
CA SER A 102 -8.12 17.29 -27.63
C SER A 102 -8.07 15.77 -27.49
N GLU A 103 -7.64 15.04 -28.53
CA GLU A 103 -7.52 13.58 -28.47
C GLU A 103 -6.48 13.13 -27.44
N ILE A 104 -5.32 13.78 -27.38
CA ILE A 104 -4.26 13.47 -26.40
C ILE A 104 -4.71 13.76 -24.97
N LEU A 105 -5.40 14.88 -24.74
CA LEU A 105 -5.97 15.19 -23.41
C LEU A 105 -6.99 14.12 -22.98
N GLY A 106 -7.83 13.64 -23.90
CA GLY A 106 -8.74 12.53 -23.65
C GLY A 106 -8.01 11.24 -23.26
N VAL A 107 -6.92 10.90 -23.96
CA VAL A 107 -6.07 9.76 -23.62
C VAL A 107 -5.45 9.91 -22.23
N TYR A 108 -4.98 11.10 -21.88
CA TYR A 108 -4.39 11.35 -20.55
C TYR A 108 -5.43 11.22 -19.44
N ALA A 109 -6.63 11.76 -19.64
CA ALA A 109 -7.74 11.61 -18.71
C ALA A 109 -8.15 10.14 -18.53
N GLN A 110 -8.21 9.37 -19.62
CA GLN A 110 -8.52 7.94 -19.59
C GLN A 110 -7.46 7.16 -18.79
N VAL A 111 -6.17 7.39 -19.07
CA VAL A 111 -5.05 6.76 -18.36
C VAL A 111 -5.07 7.09 -16.87
N GLN A 112 -5.31 8.36 -16.53
CA GLN A 112 -5.39 8.79 -15.14
C GLN A 112 -6.59 8.17 -14.41
N SER A 113 -7.76 8.12 -15.07
CA SER A 113 -8.96 7.49 -14.52
C SER A 113 -8.73 6.01 -14.23
N GLU A 114 -8.16 5.26 -15.18
CA GLU A 114 -7.84 3.84 -14.99
C GLU A 114 -6.80 3.62 -13.89
N ARG A 115 -5.77 4.47 -13.81
CA ARG A 115 -4.80 4.42 -12.72
C ARG A 115 -5.49 4.64 -11.36
N ASN A 116 -6.36 5.65 -11.26
CA ASN A 116 -7.09 5.94 -10.02
C ASN A 116 -7.99 4.76 -9.60
N LYS A 117 -8.69 4.12 -10.55
CA LYS A 117 -9.46 2.90 -10.29
C LYS A 117 -8.58 1.77 -9.73
N ARG A 118 -7.43 1.52 -10.36
CA ARG A 118 -6.47 0.48 -9.90
C ARG A 118 -5.90 0.79 -8.51
N VAL A 119 -5.63 2.05 -8.21
CA VAL A 119 -5.18 2.47 -6.87
C VAL A 119 -6.29 2.26 -5.85
N ALA A 120 -7.53 2.63 -6.15
CA ALA A 120 -8.67 2.42 -5.26
C ALA A 120 -8.91 0.92 -4.98
N ILE A 121 -8.86 0.08 -6.01
CA ILE A 121 -8.99 -1.39 -5.86
C ILE A 121 -7.87 -1.92 -4.96
N ARG A 122 -6.61 -1.55 -5.21
CA ARG A 122 -5.48 -2.00 -4.37
C ARG A 122 -5.62 -1.55 -2.91
N ALA A 123 -6.06 -0.32 -2.69
CA ALA A 123 -6.30 0.21 -1.34
C ALA A 123 -7.42 -0.56 -0.63
N GLN A 124 -8.51 -0.86 -1.33
CA GLN A 124 -9.62 -1.65 -0.80
C GLN A 124 -9.18 -3.10 -0.50
N THR A 125 -8.45 -3.75 -1.41
CA THR A 125 -7.90 -5.08 -1.18
C THR A 125 -6.95 -5.10 0.01
N ALA A 126 -6.07 -4.12 0.15
CA ALA A 126 -5.19 -3.99 1.30
C ALA A 126 -5.97 -3.82 2.60
N ALA A 127 -7.01 -2.97 2.61
CA ALA A 127 -7.89 -2.80 3.77
C ALA A 127 -8.60 -4.11 4.16
N ASN A 128 -9.12 -4.86 3.18
CA ASN A 128 -9.77 -6.15 3.42
C ASN A 128 -8.81 -7.18 4.00
N ILE A 129 -7.57 -7.24 3.48
CA ILE A 129 -6.53 -8.12 4.02
C ILE A 129 -6.18 -7.75 5.46
N MET A 130 -6.03 -6.45 5.77
CA MET A 130 -5.76 -5.99 7.14
C MET A 130 -6.91 -6.30 8.10
N GLN A 131 -8.16 -6.15 7.65
CA GLN A 131 -9.33 -6.52 8.45
C GLN A 131 -9.35 -8.03 8.73
N ALA A 132 -9.09 -8.87 7.73
CA ALA A 132 -9.01 -10.32 7.90
C ALA A 132 -7.87 -10.72 8.85
N GLN A 133 -6.70 -10.06 8.75
CA GLN A 133 -5.58 -10.27 9.66
C GLN A 133 -5.93 -9.88 11.10
N ASN A 134 -6.59 -8.74 11.31
CA ASN A 134 -7.00 -8.30 12.65
C ASN A 134 -8.02 -9.27 13.27
N GLN A 135 -8.97 -9.78 12.49
CA GLN A 135 -9.91 -10.81 12.95
C GLN A 135 -9.19 -12.12 13.29
N SER A 136 -8.26 -12.57 12.45
CA SER A 136 -7.45 -13.77 12.71
C SER A 136 -6.62 -13.63 14.00
N ASN A 137 -5.99 -12.47 14.21
CA ASN A 137 -5.20 -12.20 15.42
C ASN A 137 -6.09 -12.15 16.67
N ALA A 138 -7.28 -11.57 16.58
CA ALA A 138 -8.26 -11.58 17.67
C ALA A 138 -8.73 -13.00 18.01
N MET A 139 -9.04 -13.83 17.00
CA MET A 139 -9.41 -15.23 17.20
C MET A 139 -8.28 -16.04 17.82
N ALA A 140 -7.04 -15.87 17.34
CA ALA A 140 -5.88 -16.55 17.93
C ALA A 140 -5.64 -16.12 19.39
N SER A 141 -5.84 -14.84 19.71
CA SER A 141 -5.76 -14.34 21.09
C SER A 141 -6.82 -14.97 22.00
N MET A 142 -8.07 -15.06 21.52
CA MET A 142 -9.16 -15.73 22.24
C MET A 142 -8.93 -17.23 22.42
N ALA A 143 -8.42 -17.91 21.40
CA ALA A 143 -8.08 -19.33 21.50
C ALA A 143 -6.97 -19.56 22.54
N ASN A 144 -5.94 -18.71 22.55
CA ASN A 144 -4.86 -18.78 23.54
C ASN A 144 -5.36 -18.46 24.95
N SER A 145 -6.31 -17.53 25.13
CA SER A 145 -6.88 -17.25 26.45
C SER A 145 -7.73 -18.41 26.96
N GLN A 146 -8.53 -19.04 26.09
CA GLN A 146 -9.28 -20.25 26.43
C GLN A 146 -8.37 -21.42 26.81
N ALA A 147 -7.29 -21.66 26.05
CA ALA A 147 -6.32 -22.69 26.37
C ALA A 147 -5.63 -22.45 27.73
N ARG A 148 -5.31 -21.20 28.07
CA ARG A 148 -4.78 -20.86 29.41
C ARG A 148 -5.81 -21.11 30.51
N MET A 149 -7.07 -20.73 30.30
CA MET A 149 -8.14 -20.98 31.26
C MET A 149 -8.37 -22.48 31.49
N ALA A 150 -8.38 -23.28 30.41
CA ALA A 150 -8.48 -24.74 30.50
C ALA A 150 -7.33 -25.34 31.33
N ASN A 151 -6.09 -24.96 31.04
CA ASN A 151 -4.93 -25.39 31.83
C ASN A 151 -5.01 -24.95 33.30
N THR A 152 -5.54 -23.76 33.60
CA THR A 152 -5.70 -23.34 35.00
C THR A 152 -6.76 -24.14 35.74
N LEU A 153 -7.87 -24.51 35.07
CA LEU A 153 -8.91 -25.35 35.66
C LEU A 153 -8.40 -26.77 35.90
N GLU A 154 -7.69 -27.35 34.94
CA GLU A 154 -7.08 -28.67 35.09
C GLU A 154 -6.05 -28.70 36.25
N ASN A 155 -5.19 -27.67 36.34
CA ASN A 155 -4.24 -27.56 37.44
C ASN A 155 -4.93 -27.34 38.81
N ALA A 156 -6.04 -26.59 38.84
CA ALA A 156 -6.84 -26.44 40.05
C ALA A 156 -7.46 -27.77 40.47
N GLU A 157 -8.00 -28.54 39.52
CA GLU A 157 -8.57 -29.87 39.78
C GLU A 157 -7.51 -30.88 40.26
N LEU A 158 -6.31 -30.86 39.66
CA LEU A 158 -5.18 -31.67 40.09
C LEU A 158 -4.73 -31.32 41.53
N ARG A 159 -4.70 -30.05 41.89
CA ARG A 159 -4.41 -29.61 43.27
C ARG A 159 -5.52 -30.01 44.25
N ARG A 160 -6.77 -30.05 43.78
CA ARG A 160 -7.94 -30.36 44.60
C ARG A 160 -8.12 -31.86 44.85
N SER A 161 -7.59 -32.68 43.94
CA SER A 161 -7.65 -34.15 43.96
C SER A 161 -6.36 -34.80 44.49
N ARG A 162 -5.35 -34.02 44.88
CA ARG A 162 -4.08 -34.53 45.43
C ARG A 162 -3.67 -33.80 46.70
N ILE A 163 -3.22 -34.54 47.71
CA ILE A 163 -2.65 -34.02 48.96
C ILE A 163 -1.20 -34.49 49.02
N ASN A 164 -0.25 -33.55 49.18
CA ASN A 164 1.21 -33.84 49.19
C ASN A 164 1.70 -34.68 47.99
N GLY A 165 1.12 -34.45 46.81
CA GLY A 165 1.50 -35.15 45.57
C GLY A 165 0.88 -36.54 45.38
N GLN A 166 0.18 -37.09 46.38
CA GLN A 166 -0.57 -38.34 46.26
C GLN A 166 -2.07 -38.08 46.02
N PRO A 167 -2.78 -38.97 45.29
CA PRO A 167 -4.23 -38.90 45.12
C PRO A 167 -4.93 -38.81 46.48
N ASP A 168 -5.87 -37.87 46.64
CA ASP A 168 -6.65 -37.70 47.87
C ASP A 168 -7.47 -39.00 48.13
N PRO A 169 -7.14 -39.75 49.20
CA PRO A 169 -7.80 -41.01 49.51
C PRO A 169 -9.28 -40.84 49.89
N PHE A 170 -9.75 -39.61 50.14
CA PHE A 170 -11.14 -39.29 50.44
C PHE A 170 -11.89 -38.62 49.26
N SER A 171 -11.31 -38.61 48.06
CA SER A 171 -11.95 -38.06 46.85
C SER A 171 -13.33 -38.68 46.56
N TRP A 172 -13.52 -39.97 46.85
CA TRP A 172 -14.79 -40.69 46.68
C TRP A 172 -15.95 -40.12 47.51
N ALA A 173 -15.70 -39.60 48.70
CA ALA A 173 -16.74 -39.04 49.57
C ALA A 173 -17.36 -37.76 48.96
N ARG A 174 -16.55 -37.01 48.19
CA ARG A 174 -16.99 -35.81 47.47
C ARG A 174 -17.85 -36.15 46.27
N THR A 175 -17.48 -37.19 45.51
CA THR A 175 -18.27 -37.69 44.38
C THR A 175 -19.66 -38.14 44.84
N TYR A 176 -19.75 -38.77 46.01
CA TYR A 176 -21.03 -39.16 46.62
C TYR A 176 -21.89 -37.96 47.06
N SER A 177 -21.30 -36.86 47.53
CA SER A 177 -22.05 -35.66 47.96
C SER A 177 -22.65 -34.83 46.82
N GLN A 178 -22.23 -35.04 45.57
CA GLN A 178 -22.76 -34.31 44.40
C GLN A 178 -23.85 -35.07 43.63
N GLN A 179 -24.17 -36.31 44.03
CA GLN A 179 -25.19 -37.15 43.39
C GLN A 179 -26.57 -37.06 44.06
N TRP A 180 -26.77 -36.13 45.00
CA TRP A 180 -28.03 -35.89 45.71
C TRP A 180 -28.49 -34.45 45.54
#